data_AF-A0A8J4P2E9-F1
#
_entry.id   AF-A0A8J4P2E9-F1
#
_cell.length_a   1.000
_cell.length_b   1.000
_cell.length_c   1.000
_cell.angle_alpha   90.00
_cell.angle_beta   90.00
_cell.angle_gamma   90.00
#
_symmetry.space_group_name_H-M   'P 1'
#
loop_
_entity.id
_entity.type
_entity.pdbx_description
1 polymer ?
#
loop_
_entity_poly.entity_id
_entity_poly.type
_entity_poly.pdbx_seq_one_letter_code
_entity_poly.pdbx_strand_id
1 'polypeptide(L)'
;EPHRGAYTTFMKSHRCYDLIPTSSKLVVFDTSLQVKKAFFALVTNGVRAAPLWDSKKQSFVGERALPVPSGMLTITDFINILHRYYKSPMVQIYELEEHKIETWREVYLQDSFKPLVCISPNASLFDAVSSLIRNKIHRLPVIDPDSGNTLYILTHKRILKFLKLFVSPVP
;
A
#
# COMPACT_ATOMS: atom_id res chain seq x y z
N GLU A 1 -29.35 8.36 15.74
CA GLU A 1 -28.79 7.78 14.50
C GLU A 1 -28.45 6.29 14.67
N PRO A 2 -29.46 5.39 14.74
CA PRO A 2 -29.27 3.95 15.00
C PRO A 2 -28.40 3.24 13.95
N HIS A 3 -28.31 3.78 12.73
CA HIS A 3 -27.52 3.21 11.64
C HIS A 3 -26.00 3.26 11.88
N ARG A 4 -25.45 4.28 12.57
CA ARG A 4 -24.00 4.37 12.83
C ARG A 4 -23.48 3.24 13.72
N GLY A 5 -24.30 2.78 14.67
CA GLY A 5 -23.99 1.65 15.54
C GLY A 5 -23.84 0.35 14.73
N ALA A 6 -24.75 0.11 13.78
CA ALA A 6 -24.75 -1.08 12.94
C ALA A 6 -23.47 -1.24 12.11
N TYR A 7 -23.00 -0.18 11.42
CA TYR A 7 -21.74 -0.23 10.67
C TYR A 7 -20.53 -0.49 11.57
N THR A 8 -20.50 0.12 12.75
CA THR A 8 -19.39 -0.05 13.70
C THR A 8 -19.34 -1.48 14.24
N THR A 9 -20.49 -2.02 14.65
CA THR A 9 -20.61 -3.40 15.12
C THR A 9 -20.22 -4.39 14.03
N PHE A 10 -20.74 -4.19 12.81
CA PHE A 10 -20.40 -5.02 11.65
C PHE A 10 -18.89 -5.01 11.34
N MET A 11 -18.26 -3.83 11.33
CA MET A 11 -16.82 -3.73 11.08
C MET A 11 -15.98 -4.37 12.20
N LYS A 12 -16.47 -4.36 13.44
CA LYS A 12 -15.80 -5.03 14.56
C LYS A 12 -15.96 -6.55 14.54
N SER A 13 -17.06 -7.06 13.97
CA SER A 13 -17.34 -8.50 13.90
C SER A 13 -16.69 -9.20 12.71
N HIS A 14 -16.21 -8.46 11.71
CA HIS A 14 -15.56 -9.00 10.51
C HIS A 14 -14.05 -8.76 10.53
N ARG A 15 -13.31 -9.72 10.00
CA ARG A 15 -11.85 -9.71 9.91
C ARG A 15 -11.39 -9.12 8.57
N CYS A 16 -10.14 -8.67 8.53
CA CYS A 16 -9.50 -8.22 7.29
C CYS A 16 -9.47 -9.33 6.22
N TYR A 17 -9.32 -10.57 6.66
CA TYR A 17 -9.35 -11.76 5.81
C TYR A 17 -10.66 -11.89 5.01
N ASP A 18 -11.80 -11.51 5.59
CA ASP A 18 -13.12 -11.63 4.96
C ASP A 18 -13.27 -10.75 3.70
N LEU A 19 -12.42 -9.74 3.54
CA LEU A 19 -12.37 -8.87 2.36
C LEU A 19 -11.41 -9.36 1.27
N ILE A 20 -10.56 -10.33 1.58
CA ILE A 20 -9.62 -10.89 0.63
C ILE A 20 -10.42 -11.78 -0.33
N PRO A 21 -10.37 -11.53 -1.65
CA PRO A 21 -11.06 -12.38 -2.60
C PRO A 21 -10.43 -13.79 -2.62
N THR A 22 -11.20 -14.79 -3.01
CA THR A 22 -10.74 -16.19 -3.15
C THR A 22 -9.49 -16.32 -4.02
N SER A 23 -9.35 -15.45 -5.02
CA SER A 23 -8.13 -15.31 -5.82
C SER A 23 -7.81 -13.84 -6.04
N SER A 24 -6.55 -13.48 -5.87
CA SER A 24 -6.03 -12.16 -6.24
C SER A 24 -4.62 -12.25 -6.80
N LYS A 25 -4.26 -11.23 -7.56
CA LYS A 25 -2.90 -10.99 -8.02
C LYS A 25 -2.26 -9.92 -7.15
N LEU A 26 -1.05 -10.20 -6.66
CA LEU A 26 -0.21 -9.24 -5.97
C LEU A 26 1.07 -9.02 -6.79
N VAL A 27 1.46 -7.76 -6.96
CA VAL A 27 2.74 -7.38 -7.58
C VAL A 27 3.62 -6.84 -6.47
N VAL A 28 4.83 -7.40 -6.34
CA VAL A 28 5.85 -6.99 -5.39
C VAL A 28 7.09 -6.59 -6.18
N PHE A 29 7.75 -5.51 -5.77
CA PHE A 29 9.00 -5.07 -6.39
C PHE A 29 10.16 -5.18 -5.42
N ASP A 30 11.29 -5.68 -5.93
CA ASP A 30 12.55 -5.56 -5.21
C ASP A 30 13.03 -4.10 -5.20
N THR A 31 13.62 -3.65 -4.09
CA THR A 31 14.12 -2.28 -3.95
C THR A 31 15.26 -1.94 -4.92
N SER A 32 15.97 -2.93 -5.46
CA SER A 32 17.01 -2.72 -6.48
C SER A 32 16.46 -2.52 -7.90
N LEU A 33 15.14 -2.69 -8.11
CA LEU A 33 14.51 -2.50 -9.41
C LEU A 33 14.56 -1.03 -9.84
N GLN A 34 14.80 -0.80 -11.14
CA GLN A 34 14.75 0.54 -11.73
C GLN A 34 13.34 1.13 -11.64
N VAL A 35 13.25 2.40 -11.26
CA VAL A 35 11.98 3.09 -11.02
C VAL A 35 11.12 3.13 -12.29
N LYS A 36 11.70 3.45 -13.45
CA LYS A 36 11.02 3.37 -14.76
C LYS A 36 10.37 2.00 -15.00
N LYS A 37 11.11 0.91 -14.78
CA LYS A 37 10.61 -0.47 -14.97
C LYS A 37 9.48 -0.80 -13.99
N ALA A 38 9.60 -0.38 -12.74
CA ALA A 38 8.56 -0.56 -11.75
C ALA A 38 7.25 0.13 -12.17
N PHE A 39 7.32 1.34 -12.74
CA PHE A 39 6.14 2.03 -13.26
C PHE A 39 5.50 1.33 -14.45
N PHE A 40 6.30 0.93 -15.43
CA PHE A 40 5.79 0.14 -16.55
C PHE A 40 5.13 -1.16 -16.08
N ALA A 41 5.71 -1.81 -15.08
CA ALA A 41 5.13 -3.01 -14.48
C ALA A 41 3.80 -2.70 -13.77
N LEU A 42 3.65 -1.58 -13.06
CA LEU A 42 2.37 -1.19 -12.46
C LEU A 42 1.27 -1.03 -13.53
N VAL A 43 1.58 -0.32 -14.61
CA VAL A 43 0.64 -0.10 -15.73
C VAL A 43 0.29 -1.40 -16.43
N THR A 44 1.29 -2.19 -16.81
CA THR A 44 1.11 -3.47 -17.51
C THR A 44 0.29 -4.48 -16.70
N ASN A 45 0.48 -4.48 -15.38
CA ASN A 45 -0.26 -5.37 -14.49
C ASN A 45 -1.61 -4.78 -14.02
N GLY A 46 -1.97 -3.55 -14.42
CA GLY A 46 -3.20 -2.88 -14.03
C GLY A 46 -3.30 -2.59 -12.53
N VAL A 47 -2.17 -2.52 -11.82
CA VAL A 47 -2.12 -2.28 -10.36
C VAL A 47 -1.67 -0.85 -10.08
N ARG A 48 -2.17 -0.30 -8.97
CA ARG A 48 -1.94 1.12 -8.59
C ARG A 48 -0.96 1.29 -7.43
N ALA A 49 -0.52 0.18 -6.85
CA ALA A 49 0.45 0.13 -5.78
C ALA A 49 1.06 -1.26 -5.71
N ALA A 50 2.29 -1.35 -5.25
CA ALA A 50 3.02 -2.59 -5.02
C ALA A 50 3.80 -2.48 -3.69
N PRO A 51 3.83 -3.54 -2.87
CA PRO A 51 4.75 -3.62 -1.75
C PRO A 51 6.20 -3.70 -2.24
N LEU A 52 7.11 -3.23 -1.42
CA LEU A 52 8.55 -3.25 -1.67
C LEU A 52 9.24 -4.29 -0.79
N TRP A 53 10.01 -5.14 -1.44
CA TRP A 53 10.82 -6.18 -0.81
C TRP A 53 12.29 -5.78 -0.81
N ASP A 54 12.94 -5.86 0.35
CA ASP A 54 14.37 -5.64 0.48
C ASP A 54 15.09 -7.00 0.57
N SER A 55 15.67 -7.45 -0.55
CA SER A 55 16.39 -8.72 -0.61
C SER A 55 17.62 -8.78 0.29
N LYS A 56 18.23 -7.65 0.68
CA LYS A 56 19.38 -7.66 1.59
C LYS A 56 18.93 -7.95 3.02
N LYS A 57 17.75 -7.43 3.40
CA LYS A 57 17.17 -7.62 4.74
C LYS A 57 16.23 -8.82 4.85
N GLN A 58 15.84 -9.41 3.71
CA GLN A 58 14.88 -10.51 3.60
C GLN A 58 13.55 -10.17 4.30
N SER A 59 13.06 -8.94 4.08
CA SER A 59 11.81 -8.48 4.68
C SER A 59 11.11 -7.46 3.79
N PHE A 60 9.82 -7.23 4.04
CA PHE A 60 9.16 -6.06 3.47
C PHE A 60 9.77 -4.79 4.09
N VAL A 61 9.92 -3.77 3.25
CA VAL A 61 10.51 -2.50 3.66
C VAL A 61 9.62 -1.87 4.75
N GLY A 62 10.15 -1.61 5.95
CA GLY A 62 9.37 -1.00 7.06
C GLY A 62 8.81 -1.96 8.10
N GLU A 63 9.10 -3.27 8.00
CA GLU A 63 8.63 -4.29 8.95
C GLU A 63 9.45 -4.34 10.26
N ARG A 64 10.70 -3.84 10.26
CA ARG A 64 11.52 -3.71 11.47
C ARG A 64 11.51 -2.27 11.98
N ALA A 65 11.41 -2.11 13.30
CA ALA A 65 11.31 -0.85 14.06
C ALA A 65 12.47 0.16 13.90
N LEU A 66 13.39 -0.09 12.96
CA LEU A 66 14.42 0.86 12.55
C LEU A 66 13.82 1.86 11.55
N PRO A 67 14.45 3.03 11.36
CA PRO A 67 13.96 4.03 10.42
C PRO A 67 14.10 3.55 8.97
N VAL A 68 13.17 2.72 8.52
CA VAL A 68 13.02 2.30 7.13
C VAL A 68 11.84 3.05 6.51
N PRO A 69 12.02 3.73 5.37
CA PRO A 69 10.93 4.50 4.78
C PRO A 69 9.78 3.62 4.28
N SER A 70 8.61 4.21 3.98
CA SER A 70 7.31 3.58 3.59
C SER A 70 7.39 2.36 2.66
N GLY A 71 7.02 1.15 3.10
CA GLY A 71 7.18 -0.08 2.30
C GLY A 71 6.33 -0.27 1.05
N MET A 72 5.65 0.78 0.57
CA MET A 72 4.80 0.75 -0.62
C MET A 72 5.35 1.69 -1.70
N LEU A 73 5.26 1.26 -2.96
CA LEU A 73 5.38 2.12 -4.13
C LEU A 73 3.99 2.35 -4.72
N THR A 74 3.63 3.61 -4.92
CA THR A 74 2.30 4.05 -5.33
C THR A 74 2.36 5.07 -6.46
N ILE A 75 1.21 5.39 -7.05
CA ILE A 75 1.10 6.48 -8.05
C ILE A 75 1.51 7.83 -7.47
N THR A 76 1.34 8.06 -6.15
CA THR A 76 1.79 9.31 -5.51
C THR A 76 3.30 9.47 -5.61
N ASP A 77 4.05 8.38 -5.43
CA ASP A 77 5.51 8.37 -5.57
C ASP A 77 5.93 8.75 -6.99
N PHE A 78 5.20 8.25 -7.99
CA PHE A 78 5.40 8.62 -9.39
C PHE A 78 5.17 10.11 -9.64
N ILE A 79 4.06 10.67 -9.13
CA ILE A 79 3.76 12.10 -9.26
C ILE A 79 4.88 12.93 -8.62
N ASN A 80 5.37 12.52 -7.45
CA ASN A 80 6.46 13.20 -6.75
C ASN A 80 7.78 13.16 -7.54
N ILE A 81 8.09 12.03 -8.17
CA ILE A 81 9.27 11.89 -9.02
C ILE A 81 9.17 12.82 -10.23
N LEU A 82 8.05 12.78 -10.95
CA LEU A 82 7.83 13.67 -12.08
C LEU A 82 7.93 15.13 -11.66
N HIS A 83 7.27 15.53 -10.58
CA HIS A 83 7.30 16.91 -10.10
C HIS A 83 8.72 17.37 -9.70
N ARG A 84 9.56 16.46 -9.19
CA ARG A 84 10.93 16.79 -8.75
C ARG A 84 11.90 16.97 -9.92
N TYR A 85 11.86 16.05 -10.89
CA TYR A 85 12.85 15.99 -11.97
C TYR A 85 12.38 16.58 -13.30
N TYR A 86 11.07 16.76 -13.50
CA TYR A 86 10.57 17.41 -14.70
C TYR A 86 10.97 18.89 -14.71
N LYS A 87 11.70 19.30 -15.75
CA LYS A 87 12.12 20.69 -15.98
C LYS A 87 11.42 21.32 -17.19
N SER A 88 11.45 20.63 -18.33
CA SER A 88 10.91 21.11 -19.61
C SER A 88 10.51 19.93 -20.48
N PRO A 89 9.48 20.05 -21.36
CA PRO A 89 9.10 19.01 -22.31
C PRO A 89 10.23 18.58 -23.25
N MET A 90 11.22 19.46 -23.48
CA MET A 90 12.33 19.22 -24.41
C MET A 90 13.50 18.46 -23.76
N VAL A 91 13.47 18.23 -22.45
CA VAL A 91 14.54 17.56 -21.70
C VAL A 91 14.01 16.24 -21.15
N GLN A 92 14.67 15.13 -21.52
CA GLN A 92 14.36 13.83 -20.95
C GLN A 92 14.74 13.78 -19.46
N ILE A 93 13.95 13.05 -18.68
CA ILE A 93 14.21 12.86 -17.25
C ILE A 93 15.17 11.68 -17.09
N TYR A 94 16.47 11.91 -17.29
CA TYR A 94 17.51 10.87 -17.21
C TYR A 94 17.53 10.16 -15.84
N GLU A 95 17.24 10.91 -14.77
CA GLU A 95 17.15 10.38 -13.41
C GLU A 95 16.05 9.33 -13.24
N LEU A 96 14.99 9.38 -14.04
CA LEU A 96 13.92 8.38 -13.99
C LEU A 96 14.38 7.03 -14.54
N GLU A 97 15.29 7.07 -15.52
CA GLU A 97 15.76 5.87 -16.22
C GLU A 97 16.84 5.13 -15.41
N GLU A 98 17.71 5.89 -14.76
CA GLU A 98 18.87 5.35 -14.03
C GLU A 98 18.57 5.00 -12.57
N HIS A 99 17.69 5.75 -11.88
CA HIS A 99 17.46 5.49 -10.45
C HIS A 99 16.79 4.14 -10.18
N LYS A 100 17.24 3.51 -9.09
CA LYS A 100 16.59 2.39 -8.44
C LYS A 100 15.57 2.87 -7.41
N ILE A 101 14.63 2.00 -7.05
CA ILE A 101 13.66 2.29 -5.99
C ILE A 101 14.39 2.64 -4.68
N GLU A 102 15.43 1.90 -4.29
CA GLU A 102 16.22 2.18 -3.07
C GLU A 102 16.83 3.58 -3.09
N THR A 103 17.52 3.95 -4.17
CA THR A 103 18.21 5.24 -4.28
C THR A 103 17.25 6.42 -4.31
N TRP A 104 16.13 6.29 -5.03
CA TRP A 104 15.12 7.34 -5.06
C TRP A 104 14.52 7.57 -3.67
N ARG A 105 14.28 6.49 -2.93
CA ARG A 105 13.68 6.55 -1.61
C ARG A 105 14.60 7.21 -0.59
N GLU A 106 15.89 6.94 -0.65
CA GLU A 106 16.87 7.63 0.19
C GLU A 106 16.85 9.14 -0.06
N VAL A 107 16.81 9.57 -1.32
CA VAL A 107 16.77 11.00 -1.70
C VAL A 107 15.45 11.69 -1.32
N TYR A 108 14.31 10.98 -1.41
CA TYR A 108 12.99 11.56 -1.15
C TYR A 108 12.58 11.49 0.33
N LEU A 109 12.99 10.45 1.05
CA LEU A 109 12.53 10.19 2.42
C LEU A 109 13.50 10.70 3.49
N GLN A 110 14.62 11.31 3.10
CA GLN A 110 15.43 12.16 4.00
C GLN A 110 14.57 13.24 4.68
N ASP A 111 13.56 13.78 3.97
CA ASP A 111 12.71 14.85 4.49
C ASP A 111 11.44 14.35 5.21
N SER A 112 11.09 13.06 5.11
CA SER A 112 9.92 12.52 5.81
C SER A 112 10.02 11.03 6.09
N PHE A 113 10.14 10.69 7.37
CA PHE A 113 10.02 9.32 7.84
C PHE A 113 8.55 8.90 7.90
N LYS A 114 8.17 7.90 7.11
CA LYS A 114 6.84 7.27 7.20
C LYS A 114 7.03 5.75 7.30
N PRO A 115 6.84 5.14 8.48
CA PRO A 115 6.98 3.69 8.61
C PRO A 115 5.92 2.98 7.78
N LEU A 116 6.19 1.74 7.37
CA LEU A 116 5.17 0.91 6.74
C LEU A 116 4.09 0.60 7.78
N VAL A 117 2.85 0.90 7.42
CA VAL A 117 1.69 0.51 8.21
C VAL A 117 1.08 -0.71 7.55
N CYS A 118 1.04 -1.83 8.27
CA CYS A 118 0.40 -3.07 7.83
C CYS A 118 -0.68 -3.51 8.85
N ILE A 119 -1.42 -4.55 8.51
CA ILE A 119 -2.42 -5.14 9.40
C ILE A 119 -2.46 -6.66 9.26
N SER A 120 -2.70 -7.36 10.36
CA SER A 120 -2.89 -8.81 10.36
C SER A 120 -4.22 -9.18 9.66
N PRO A 121 -4.30 -10.31 8.92
CA PRO A 121 -5.56 -10.81 8.38
C PRO A 121 -6.61 -11.09 9.47
N ASN A 122 -6.18 -11.37 10.70
CA ASN A 122 -7.06 -11.66 11.83
C ASN A 122 -7.58 -10.40 12.54
N ALA A 123 -7.04 -9.21 12.24
CA ALA A 123 -7.52 -7.96 12.82
C ALA A 123 -8.90 -7.57 12.25
N SER A 124 -9.65 -6.76 13.01
CA SER A 124 -10.98 -6.34 12.59
C SER A 124 -10.93 -5.33 11.43
N LEU A 125 -12.02 -5.26 10.64
CA LEU A 125 -12.15 -4.20 9.63
C LEU A 125 -12.21 -2.81 10.24
N PHE A 126 -12.69 -2.70 11.47
CA PHE A 126 -12.69 -1.45 12.21
C PHE A 126 -11.26 -0.94 12.45
N ASP A 127 -10.33 -1.83 12.80
CA ASP A 127 -8.91 -1.50 12.96
C ASP A 127 -8.28 -1.10 11.63
N ALA A 128 -8.64 -1.80 10.54
CA ALA A 128 -8.18 -1.46 9.19
C ALA A 128 -8.61 -0.05 8.77
N VAL A 129 -9.89 0.29 8.93
CA VAL A 129 -10.43 1.62 8.62
C VAL A 129 -9.77 2.68 9.49
N SER A 130 -9.64 2.42 10.79
CA SER A 130 -8.98 3.33 11.73
C SER A 130 -7.52 3.56 11.33
N SER A 131 -6.81 2.52 10.91
CA SER A 131 -5.42 2.60 10.46
C SER A 131 -5.28 3.42 9.18
N LEU A 132 -6.16 3.22 8.20
CA LEU A 132 -6.19 4.00 6.96
C LEU A 132 -6.41 5.51 7.23
N ILE A 133 -7.34 5.84 8.14
CA ILE A 133 -7.68 7.23 8.47
C ILE A 133 -6.56 7.89 9.28
N ARG A 134 -6.11 7.27 10.38
CA ARG A 134 -5.09 7.84 11.27
C ARG A 134 -3.78 8.12 10.54
N ASN A 135 -3.35 7.18 9.70
CA ASN A 135 -2.10 7.29 8.96
C ASN A 135 -2.25 8.06 7.64
N LYS A 136 -3.47 8.51 7.28
CA LYS A 136 -3.78 9.22 6.04
C LYS A 136 -3.29 8.47 4.80
N ILE A 137 -3.48 7.16 4.78
CA ILE A 137 -3.08 6.27 3.69
C ILE A 137 -4.29 5.70 2.96
N HIS A 138 -4.10 5.38 1.68
CA HIS A 138 -5.14 4.81 0.82
C HIS A 138 -4.97 3.31 0.57
N ARG A 139 -3.82 2.75 0.96
CA ARG A 139 -3.39 1.37 0.72
C ARG A 139 -2.86 0.81 2.03
N LEU A 140 -3.51 -0.23 2.53
CA LEU A 140 -3.10 -0.92 3.75
C LEU A 140 -2.79 -2.37 3.40
N PRO A 141 -1.51 -2.78 3.35
CA PRO A 141 -1.16 -4.18 3.14
C PRO A 141 -1.62 -5.04 4.32
N VAL A 142 -2.25 -6.16 3.99
CA VAL A 142 -2.58 -7.24 4.92
C VAL A 142 -1.42 -8.22 4.87
N ILE A 143 -0.71 -8.37 5.98
CA ILE A 143 0.47 -9.22 6.10
C ILE A 143 0.17 -10.31 7.11
N ASP A 144 0.41 -11.55 6.72
CA ASP A 144 0.31 -12.68 7.61
C ASP A 144 1.49 -12.69 8.59
N PRO A 145 1.26 -12.60 9.91
CA PRO A 145 2.36 -12.52 10.89
C PRO A 145 3.15 -13.83 10.99
N ASP A 146 2.54 -14.97 10.67
CA ASP A 146 3.18 -16.28 10.79
C ASP A 146 4.15 -16.55 9.64
N SER A 147 3.74 -16.26 8.40
CA SER A 147 4.57 -16.46 7.21
C SER A 147 5.34 -15.22 6.74
N GLY A 148 4.98 -14.03 7.22
CA GLY A 148 5.52 -12.75 6.72
C GLY A 148 5.01 -12.36 5.32
N ASN A 149 4.10 -13.14 4.74
CA ASN A 149 3.62 -12.91 3.38
C ASN A 149 2.62 -11.75 3.33
N THR A 150 2.78 -10.86 2.35
CA THR A 150 1.71 -9.92 2.01
C THR A 150 0.60 -10.67 1.27
N LEU A 151 -0.59 -10.72 1.86
CA LEU A 151 -1.73 -11.46 1.30
C LEU A 151 -2.56 -10.60 0.35
N TYR A 152 -2.78 -9.34 0.72
CA TYR A 152 -3.66 -8.44 -0.03
C TYR A 152 -3.41 -6.97 0.30
N ILE A 153 -3.92 -6.05 -0.52
CA ILE A 153 -3.87 -4.61 -0.24
C ILE A 153 -5.29 -4.08 -0.07
N LEU A 154 -5.66 -3.76 1.18
CA LEU A 154 -6.93 -3.14 1.51
C LEU A 154 -6.99 -1.68 1.04
N THR A 155 -8.20 -1.27 0.65
CA THR A 155 -8.48 0.08 0.17
C THR A 155 -9.84 0.54 0.67
N HIS A 156 -10.02 1.86 0.83
CA HIS A 156 -11.31 2.47 1.13
C HIS A 156 -12.43 1.98 0.19
N LYS A 157 -12.16 1.90 -1.12
CA LYS A 157 -13.13 1.44 -2.12
C LYS A 157 -13.61 0.01 -1.87
N ARG A 158 -12.71 -0.90 -1.51
CA ARG A 158 -13.05 -2.31 -1.25
C ARG A 158 -13.87 -2.45 0.03
N ILE A 159 -13.47 -1.75 1.09
CA ILE A 159 -14.18 -1.75 2.37
C ILE A 159 -15.60 -1.19 2.17
N LEU A 160 -15.75 -0.04 1.50
CA LEU A 160 -17.07 0.54 1.23
C LEU A 160 -17.95 -0.37 0.37
N LYS A 161 -17.39 -1.03 -0.64
CA LYS A 161 -18.13 -2.01 -1.45
C LYS A 161 -18.61 -3.19 -0.60
N PHE A 162 -17.75 -3.71 0.28
CA PHE A 162 -18.11 -4.79 1.20
C PHE A 162 -19.24 -4.37 2.14
N LEU A 163 -19.11 -3.21 2.79
CA LEU A 163 -20.15 -2.66 3.66
C LEU A 163 -21.47 -2.47 2.92
N LYS A 164 -21.44 -1.95 1.68
CA LYS A 164 -22.66 -1.78 0.88
C LYS A 164 -23.34 -3.11 0.55
N LEU A 165 -22.57 -4.17 0.27
CA LEU A 165 -23.13 -5.48 -0.06
C LEU A 165 -23.73 -6.20 1.15
N PHE A 166 -23.13 -6.07 2.33
CA PHE A 166 -23.50 -6.88 3.50
C PHE A 166 -24.25 -6.13 4.60
N VAL A 167 -24.18 -4.79 4.65
CA VAL A 167 -24.92 -3.97 5.63
C VAL A 167 -26.20 -3.36 5.03
N SER A 168 -26.22 -3.06 3.72
CA SER A 168 -27.42 -2.51 3.06
C SER A 168 -28.63 -3.46 2.91
N PRO A 169 -28.51 -4.80 2.92
CA PRO A 169 -29.67 -5.68 2.92
C PRO A 169 -30.20 -5.98 4.34
N VAL A 170 -29.61 -5.40 5.39
CA VAL A 170 -30.11 -5.53 6.76
C VAL A 170 -31.30 -4.57 6.89
N PRO A 171 -32.54 -5.06 7.14
CA PRO A 171 -33.74 -4.23 7.30
C PRO A 171 -33.60 -3.18 8.39
#